data_AF-A0AAW1Q7G4-F1
#
_entry.id   AF-A0AAW1Q7G4-F1
#
_cell.length_a   1.000
_cell.length_b   1.000
_cell.length_c   1.000
_cell.angle_alpha   90.00
_cell.angle_beta   90.00
_cell.angle_gamma   90.00
#
_symmetry.space_group_name_H-M   'P 1'
#
loop_
_entity.id
_entity.type
_entity.pdbx_description
1 polymer ?
#
loop_
_entity_poly.entity_id
_entity_poly.type
_entity_poly.pdbx_seq_one_letter_code
_entity_poly.pdbx_strand_id
1 'polypeptide(L)'
;MHHCCKAQKVQTEAAVVEEWAALAASNPDMPDEEDPALQEDINKLCNKAVRLMLAENTPGMLAFRDELSQVGQYFSSTNNMRGATFIYVLYKMTEHVLVKEIINLEDIYLRAFDKLYGLVEESGWVLNREGEEGGEDESGDSEPLPSLGAYQ
;
A
#
# COMPACT_ATOMS: atom_id res chain seq x y z
N MET A 1 -35.32 14.69 14.65
CA MET A 1 -34.18 13.98 15.28
C MET A 1 -33.72 12.89 14.33
N HIS A 2 -32.44 12.50 14.39
CA HIS A 2 -31.72 11.50 13.59
C HIS A 2 -30.82 12.03 12.46
N HIS A 3 -29.90 12.93 12.82
CA HIS A 3 -28.55 12.94 12.25
C HIS A 3 -27.65 12.17 13.20
N CYS A 4 -27.28 10.90 12.94
CA CYS A 4 -26.08 10.27 13.54
C CYS A 4 -25.80 8.85 12.99
N CYS A 5 -25.54 8.65 11.70
CA CYS A 5 -25.07 7.33 11.20
C CYS A 5 -23.78 7.38 10.35
N LYS A 6 -23.19 8.55 10.10
CA LYS A 6 -21.99 8.66 9.24
C LYS A 6 -20.65 8.71 9.99
N ALA A 7 -20.65 8.96 11.30
CA ALA A 7 -19.43 9.13 12.07
C ALA A 7 -18.77 7.81 12.52
N GLN A 8 -19.49 6.68 12.46
CA GLN A 8 -19.06 5.44 13.11
C GLN A 8 -18.22 4.51 12.22
N LYS A 9 -18.20 4.73 10.90
CA LYS A 9 -17.39 3.91 9.95
C LYS A 9 -15.94 4.37 9.84
N VAL A 10 -15.70 5.67 9.93
CA VAL A 10 -14.37 6.28 9.75
C VAL A 10 -13.42 5.95 10.91
N GLN A 11 -13.95 5.78 12.12
CA GLN A 11 -13.14 5.45 13.31
C GLN A 11 -12.59 4.02 13.28
N THR A 12 -13.25 3.09 12.59
CA THR A 12 -12.76 1.71 12.45
C THR A 12 -11.70 1.57 11.38
N GLU A 13 -11.79 2.29 10.26
CA GLU A 13 -10.75 2.21 9.22
C GLU A 13 -9.43 2.81 9.68
N ALA A 14 -9.44 3.97 10.33
CA ALA A 14 -8.22 4.60 10.84
C ALA A 14 -7.54 3.78 11.95
N ALA A 15 -8.33 3.20 12.87
CA ALA A 15 -7.80 2.36 13.94
C ALA A 15 -7.22 1.04 13.42
N VAL A 16 -7.87 0.43 12.42
CA VAL A 16 -7.36 -0.78 11.75
C VAL A 16 -6.07 -0.47 10.99
N VAL A 17 -5.99 0.70 10.36
CA VAL A 17 -4.78 1.16 9.67
C VAL A 17 -3.62 1.41 10.64
N GLU A 18 -3.87 2.07 11.79
CA GLU A 18 -2.84 2.25 12.83
C GLU A 18 -2.38 0.92 13.42
N GLU A 19 -3.29 -0.03 13.62
CA GLU A 19 -2.97 -1.37 14.12
C GLU A 19 -2.04 -2.09 13.13
N TRP A 20 -2.28 -1.98 11.82
CA TRP A 20 -1.41 -2.56 10.79
C TRP A 20 -0.01 -1.94 10.77
N ALA A 21 0.09 -0.62 10.93
CA ALA A 21 1.38 0.07 10.98
C ALA A 21 2.20 -0.33 12.21
N ALA A 22 1.55 -0.45 13.39
CA ALA A 22 2.19 -0.91 14.61
C ALA A 22 2.65 -2.37 14.52
N LEU A 23 1.88 -3.20 13.83
CA LEU A 23 2.16 -4.61 13.65
C LEU A 23 3.27 -4.89 12.62
N ALA A 24 3.36 -4.09 11.55
CA ALA A 24 4.44 -4.14 10.57
C ALA A 24 5.83 -3.93 11.20
N ALA A 25 5.90 -3.20 12.32
CA ALA A 25 7.14 -2.94 13.05
C ALA A 25 7.64 -4.12 13.90
N SER A 26 6.93 -5.26 13.97
CA SER A 26 7.14 -6.29 15.01
C SER A 26 7.63 -7.67 14.53
N ASN A 27 8.06 -7.83 13.27
CA ASN A 27 8.30 -9.13 12.62
C ASN A 27 9.38 -10.04 13.27
N PRO A 28 9.06 -11.33 13.50
CA PRO A 28 9.99 -12.45 13.49
C PRO A 28 9.80 -13.38 12.28
N ASP A 29 10.92 -13.87 11.74
CA ASP A 29 11.11 -14.84 10.65
C ASP A 29 9.99 -15.88 10.40
N MET A 30 9.50 -15.93 9.14
CA MET A 30 8.89 -17.13 8.54
C MET A 30 9.67 -17.55 7.27
N PRO A 31 9.77 -18.86 6.99
CA PRO A 31 10.60 -19.40 5.92
C PRO A 31 10.04 -19.21 4.51
N ASP A 32 10.95 -19.05 3.55
CA ASP A 32 10.80 -18.75 2.11
C ASP A 32 10.18 -19.87 1.24
N GLU A 33 9.05 -20.48 1.62
CA GLU A 33 8.33 -21.37 0.70
C GLU A 33 7.35 -20.54 -0.15
N GLU A 34 7.70 -20.32 -1.44
CA GLU A 34 6.86 -19.59 -2.40
C GLU A 34 5.55 -20.37 -2.66
N ASP A 35 4.45 -19.96 -2.04
CA ASP A 35 3.12 -20.47 -2.35
C ASP A 35 2.64 -19.89 -3.70
N PRO A 36 2.50 -20.71 -4.76
CA PRO A 36 2.10 -20.24 -6.08
C PRO A 36 0.68 -19.66 -6.10
N ALA A 37 -0.21 -20.08 -5.21
CA ALA A 37 -1.56 -19.52 -5.11
C ALA A 37 -1.51 -18.10 -4.55
N LEU A 38 -0.70 -17.89 -3.50
CA LEU A 38 -0.47 -16.57 -2.92
C LEU A 38 0.15 -15.61 -3.95
N GLN A 39 1.12 -16.08 -4.73
CA GLN A 39 1.75 -15.28 -5.78
C GLN A 39 0.74 -14.86 -6.86
N GLU A 40 -0.16 -15.76 -7.28
CA GLU A 40 -1.21 -15.43 -8.24
C GLU A 40 -2.15 -14.35 -7.71
N ASP A 41 -2.57 -14.46 -6.45
CA ASP A 41 -3.50 -13.51 -5.84
C ASP A 41 -2.87 -12.12 -5.62
N ILE A 42 -1.59 -12.06 -5.22
CA ILE A 42 -0.83 -10.80 -5.17
C ILE A 42 -0.78 -10.15 -6.56
N ASN A 43 -0.47 -10.94 -7.60
CA ASN A 43 -0.42 -10.42 -8.97
C ASN A 43 -1.78 -9.89 -9.44
N LYS A 44 -2.89 -10.55 -9.08
CA LYS A 44 -4.24 -10.05 -9.38
C LYS A 44 -4.50 -8.70 -8.71
N LEU A 45 -4.12 -8.55 -7.43
CA LEU A 45 -4.27 -7.31 -6.69
C LEU A 45 -3.45 -6.18 -7.32
N CYS A 46 -2.16 -6.41 -7.63
CA CYS A 46 -1.31 -5.43 -8.31
C CYS A 46 -1.90 -5.01 -9.66
N ASN A 47 -2.28 -5.96 -10.50
CA ASN A 47 -2.85 -5.67 -11.81
C ASN A 47 -4.14 -4.84 -11.72
N LYS A 48 -4.98 -5.14 -10.72
CA LYS A 48 -6.20 -4.38 -10.46
C LYS A 48 -5.88 -2.97 -9.97
N ALA A 49 -4.92 -2.83 -9.07
CA ALA A 49 -4.46 -1.55 -8.57
C ALA A 49 -3.93 -0.66 -9.70
N VAL A 50 -3.00 -1.17 -10.53
CA VAL A 50 -2.49 -0.47 -11.72
C VAL A 50 -3.64 0.00 -12.60
N ARG A 51 -4.54 -0.90 -13.00
CA ARG A 51 -5.64 -0.55 -13.91
C ARG A 51 -6.54 0.54 -13.36
N LEU A 52 -6.81 0.52 -12.06
CA LEU A 52 -7.67 1.52 -11.42
C LEU A 52 -6.98 2.87 -11.27
N MET A 53 -5.69 2.88 -10.89
CA MET A 53 -4.87 4.08 -10.83
C MET A 53 -4.75 4.71 -12.23
N LEU A 54 -4.31 3.95 -13.23
CA LEU A 54 -4.20 4.43 -14.61
C LEU A 54 -5.51 4.92 -15.23
N ALA A 55 -6.64 4.34 -14.83
CA ALA A 55 -7.95 4.73 -15.35
C ALA A 55 -8.56 5.93 -14.61
N GLU A 56 -7.94 6.43 -13.54
CA GLU A 56 -8.46 7.49 -12.65
C GLU A 56 -9.91 7.23 -12.19
N ASN A 57 -10.30 5.96 -12.11
CA ASN A 57 -11.68 5.56 -11.88
C ASN A 57 -12.01 5.64 -10.39
N THR A 58 -12.39 6.84 -9.94
CA THR A 58 -12.64 7.14 -8.52
C THR A 58 -13.67 6.18 -7.86
N PRO A 59 -14.84 5.88 -8.45
CA PRO A 59 -15.76 4.88 -7.88
C PRO A 59 -15.14 3.48 -7.78
N GLY A 60 -14.36 3.08 -8.80
CA GLY A 60 -13.65 1.79 -8.78
C GLY A 60 -12.56 1.73 -7.72
N MET A 61 -11.90 2.85 -7.46
CA MET A 61 -10.87 2.98 -6.42
C MET A 61 -11.45 2.84 -5.02
N LEU A 62 -12.62 3.42 -4.74
CA LEU A 62 -13.31 3.25 -3.45
C LEU A 62 -13.68 1.79 -3.20
N ALA A 63 -14.28 1.12 -4.20
CA ALA A 63 -14.63 -0.30 -4.07
C ALA A 63 -13.40 -1.19 -3.90
N PHE A 64 -12.28 -0.84 -4.53
CA PHE A 64 -11.02 -1.55 -4.37
C PHE A 64 -10.39 -1.32 -3.00
N ARG A 65 -10.48 -0.12 -2.43
CA ARG A 65 -10.05 0.15 -1.05
C ARG A 65 -10.83 -0.69 -0.03
N ASP A 66 -12.14 -0.84 -0.22
CA ASP A 66 -12.96 -1.73 0.62
C ASP A 66 -12.52 -3.20 0.54
N GLU A 67 -12.11 -3.65 -0.66
CA GLU A 67 -11.57 -4.99 -0.88
C GLU A 67 -10.20 -5.17 -0.23
N LEU A 68 -9.29 -4.21 -0.41
CA LEU A 68 -8.00 -4.19 0.28
C LEU A 68 -8.20 -4.20 1.80
N SER A 69 -9.19 -3.47 2.32
CA SER A 69 -9.50 -3.51 3.75
C SER A 69 -9.85 -4.92 4.24
N GLN A 70 -10.66 -5.65 3.48
CA GLN A 70 -11.05 -7.02 3.82
C GLN A 70 -9.87 -8.00 3.72
N VAL A 71 -9.04 -7.88 2.68
CA VAL A 71 -7.86 -8.73 2.50
C VAL A 71 -6.81 -8.47 3.60
N GLY A 72 -6.60 -7.20 3.97
CA GLY A 72 -5.71 -6.83 5.07
C GLY A 72 -6.19 -7.39 6.41
N GLN A 73 -7.50 -7.32 6.69
CA GLN A 73 -8.09 -7.95 7.88
C GLN A 73 -7.89 -9.46 7.88
N TYR A 74 -8.06 -10.11 6.73
CA TYR A 74 -7.82 -11.55 6.60
C TYR A 74 -6.36 -11.92 6.90
N PHE A 75 -5.38 -11.21 6.33
CA PHE A 75 -3.97 -11.45 6.61
C PHE A 75 -3.61 -11.19 8.08
N SER A 76 -4.16 -10.13 8.68
CA SER A 76 -3.98 -9.86 10.10
C SER A 76 -4.57 -10.99 10.97
N SER A 77 -5.76 -11.50 10.64
CA SER A 77 -6.41 -12.58 11.39
C SER A 77 -5.70 -13.94 11.27
N THR A 78 -4.95 -14.14 10.20
CA THR A 78 -4.15 -15.35 9.94
C THR A 78 -2.69 -15.18 10.37
N ASN A 79 -2.36 -14.07 11.05
CA ASN A 79 -1.01 -13.74 11.52
C ASN A 79 0.03 -13.62 10.38
N ASN A 80 -0.41 -13.31 9.16
CA ASN A 80 0.44 -13.03 8.02
C ASN A 80 0.73 -11.52 7.95
N MET A 81 1.70 -11.08 8.75
CA MET A 81 2.00 -9.66 8.94
C MET A 81 2.64 -9.02 7.71
N ARG A 82 3.46 -9.78 6.97
CA ARG A 82 4.05 -9.33 5.70
C ARG A 82 2.95 -9.04 4.66
N GLY A 83 1.97 -9.94 4.54
CA GLY A 83 0.80 -9.75 3.69
C GLY A 83 -0.04 -8.54 4.10
N ALA A 84 -0.31 -8.37 5.39
CA ALA A 84 -1.03 -7.20 5.89
C ALA A 84 -0.29 -5.88 5.59
N THR A 85 1.04 -5.85 5.76
CA THR A 85 1.90 -4.70 5.46
C THR A 85 1.85 -4.36 3.97
N PHE A 86 1.94 -5.37 3.11
CA PHE A 86 1.81 -5.18 1.66
C PHE A 86 0.46 -4.57 1.26
N ILE A 87 -0.63 -5.07 1.85
CA ILE A 87 -1.97 -4.53 1.59
C ILE A 87 -2.10 -3.09 2.08
N TYR A 88 -1.49 -2.74 3.22
CA TYR A 88 -1.44 -1.37 3.71
C TYR A 88 -0.72 -0.43 2.75
N VAL A 89 0.47 -0.82 2.28
CA VAL A 89 1.22 -0.05 1.28
C VAL A 89 0.38 0.14 0.01
N LEU A 90 -0.23 -0.93 -0.48
CA LEU A 90 -1.06 -0.88 -1.69
C LEU A 90 -2.27 0.05 -1.51
N TYR A 91 -2.92 -0.01 -0.36
CA TYR A 91 -4.03 0.88 0.00
C TYR A 91 -3.59 2.35 -0.07
N LYS A 92 -2.44 2.67 0.53
CA LYS A 92 -1.91 4.03 0.58
C LYS A 92 -1.49 4.56 -0.79
N MET A 93 -0.95 3.71 -1.66
CA MET A 93 -0.67 4.09 -3.05
C MET A 93 -1.94 4.54 -3.79
N THR A 94 -3.09 3.91 -3.49
CA THR A 94 -4.38 4.35 -4.06
C THR A 94 -4.81 5.73 -3.56
N GLU A 95 -4.26 6.20 -2.44
CA GLU A 95 -4.45 7.54 -1.87
C GLU A 95 -3.37 8.54 -2.34
N HIS A 96 -2.54 8.16 -3.32
CA HIS A 96 -1.34 8.91 -3.72
C HIS A 96 -0.33 9.09 -2.58
N VAL A 97 -0.23 8.13 -1.67
CA VAL A 97 0.71 8.18 -0.55
C VAL A 97 1.67 6.99 -0.61
N LEU A 98 2.96 7.29 -0.49
CA LEU A 98 4.04 6.33 -0.34
C LEU A 98 4.47 6.30 1.13
N VAL A 99 4.15 5.21 1.82
CA VAL A 99 4.38 5.08 3.27
C VAL A 99 5.75 4.48 3.59
N LYS A 100 6.28 4.78 4.78
CA LYS A 100 7.61 4.30 5.21
C LYS A 100 7.66 2.77 5.40
N GLU A 101 6.52 2.13 5.63
CA GLU A 101 6.39 0.69 5.88
C GLU A 101 6.80 -0.17 4.67
N ILE A 102 7.06 0.45 3.50
CA ILE A 102 7.69 -0.20 2.34
C ILE A 102 9.02 -0.85 2.73
N ILE A 103 9.77 -0.25 3.67
CA ILE A 103 11.06 -0.80 4.16
C ILE A 103 10.89 -2.16 4.86
N ASN A 104 9.66 -2.49 5.28
CA ASN A 104 9.34 -3.75 5.95
C ASN A 104 8.81 -4.80 4.95
N LEU A 105 8.70 -4.46 3.66
CA LEU A 105 8.35 -5.42 2.62
C LEU A 105 9.56 -6.28 2.27
N GLU A 106 9.32 -7.58 2.20
CA GLU A 106 10.32 -8.59 1.86
C GLU A 106 9.76 -9.53 0.78
N ASP A 107 10.64 -10.35 0.21
CA ASP A 107 10.31 -11.50 -0.63
C ASP A 107 9.37 -11.17 -1.81
N ILE A 108 8.30 -11.96 -1.96
CA ILE A 108 7.29 -11.82 -3.01
C ILE A 108 6.56 -10.48 -2.95
N TYR A 109 6.42 -9.89 -1.76
CA TYR A 109 5.69 -8.63 -1.56
C TYR A 109 6.52 -7.44 -2.03
N LEU A 110 7.82 -7.42 -1.71
CA LEU A 110 8.75 -6.42 -2.22
C LEU A 110 8.86 -6.51 -3.74
N ARG A 111 9.04 -7.72 -4.30
CA ARG A 111 9.08 -7.91 -5.77
C ARG A 111 7.80 -7.47 -6.47
N ALA A 112 6.64 -7.69 -5.86
CA ALA A 112 5.36 -7.26 -6.41
C ALA A 112 5.20 -5.74 -6.33
N PHE A 113 5.63 -5.13 -5.22
CA PHE A 113 5.66 -3.69 -5.04
C PHE A 113 6.58 -3.01 -6.06
N ASP A 114 7.82 -3.48 -6.25
CA ASP A 114 8.78 -2.86 -7.17
C ASP A 114 8.23 -2.80 -8.60
N LYS A 115 7.60 -3.89 -9.05
CA LYS A 115 6.96 -3.95 -10.38
C LYS A 115 5.78 -2.99 -10.50
N LEU A 116 4.94 -2.97 -9.47
CA LEU A 116 3.78 -2.08 -9.41
C LEU A 116 4.23 -0.61 -9.43
N TYR A 117 5.16 -0.26 -8.55
CA TYR A 117 5.68 1.09 -8.37
C TYR A 117 6.33 1.59 -9.66
N GLY A 118 7.16 0.77 -10.33
CA GLY A 118 7.74 1.12 -11.62
C GLY A 118 6.68 1.47 -12.68
N LEU A 119 5.61 0.67 -12.79
CA LEU A 119 4.53 0.95 -13.74
C LEU A 119 3.74 2.22 -13.40
N VAL A 120 3.53 2.48 -12.11
CA VAL A 120 2.82 3.66 -11.61
C VAL A 120 3.66 4.92 -11.88
N GLU A 121 4.97 4.88 -11.62
CA GLU A 121 5.88 6.00 -11.88
C GLU A 121 6.00 6.29 -13.39
N GLU A 122 6.17 5.26 -14.23
CA GLU A 122 6.22 5.39 -15.69
C GLU A 122 4.93 6.00 -16.28
N SER A 123 3.80 5.82 -15.60
CA SER A 123 2.51 6.37 -16.04
C SER A 123 2.28 7.84 -15.68
N GLY A 124 3.17 8.44 -14.88
CA GLY A 124 3.00 9.80 -14.37
C GLY A 124 2.07 9.92 -13.16
N TRP A 125 1.73 8.80 -12.51
CA TRP A 125 0.96 8.81 -11.27
C TRP A 125 1.86 9.22 -10.10
N VAL A 126 1.68 10.45 -9.62
CA VAL A 126 2.52 11.02 -8.57
C VAL A 126 2.11 10.46 -7.20
N LEU A 127 3.08 9.96 -6.45
CA LEU A 127 2.92 9.49 -5.07
C LEU A 127 3.68 10.44 -4.13
N ASN A 128 3.01 10.93 -3.09
CA ASN A 128 3.60 11.79 -2.06
C ASN A 128 4.14 10.93 -0.93
N ARG A 129 5.34 11.21 -0.41
CA ARG A 129 5.86 10.44 0.73
C ARG A 129 5.16 10.84 2.02
N GLU A 130 4.84 9.86 2.84
CA GLU A 130 4.27 10.08 4.16
C GLU A 130 5.22 10.93 5.02
N GLY A 131 4.78 12.11 5.44
CA GLY A 131 5.60 13.06 6.22
C GLY A 131 6.26 14.17 5.40
N GLU A 132 6.18 14.15 4.07
CA GLU A 132 6.42 15.35 3.25
C GLU A 132 5.12 16.17 3.23
N GLU A 133 4.92 17.00 4.26
CA GLU A 133 3.95 18.10 4.17
C GLU A 133 4.34 18.99 2.99
N GLY A 134 3.36 19.25 2.10
CA GLY A 134 3.56 19.85 0.79
C GLY A 134 4.51 21.04 0.76
N GLY A 135 5.58 20.90 -0.01
CA GLY A 135 6.24 22.02 -0.64
C GLY A 135 5.58 22.26 -2.00
N GLU A 136 4.58 23.16 -2.05
CA GLU A 136 4.38 23.94 -3.25
C GLU A 136 5.68 24.75 -3.47
N ASP A 137 6.60 24.26 -4.29
CA ASP A 137 7.61 25.12 -4.89
C ASP A 137 7.85 24.70 -6.34
N GLU A 138 7.26 25.50 -7.23
CA GLU A 138 7.74 25.69 -8.59
C GLU A 138 9.22 26.08 -8.55
N SER A 139 10.17 25.15 -8.64
CA SER A 139 11.56 25.42 -9.01
C SER A 139 12.29 24.10 -9.29
N GLY A 140 12.64 23.89 -10.56
CA GLY A 140 13.42 22.73 -10.97
C GLY A 140 14.78 22.67 -10.30
N ASP A 141 15.00 21.63 -9.51
CA ASP A 141 16.28 20.95 -9.34
C ASP A 141 15.93 19.54 -8.83
N SER A 142 15.73 18.62 -9.77
CA SER A 142 15.49 17.21 -9.42
C SER A 142 16.80 16.65 -8.86
N GLU A 143 16.97 16.69 -7.54
CA GLU A 143 17.99 15.89 -6.89
C GLU A 143 17.78 14.42 -7.28
N PRO A 144 18.79 13.76 -7.88
CA PRO A 144 18.66 12.36 -8.25
C PRO A 144 18.53 11.53 -6.99
N LEU A 145 17.51 10.66 -6.97
CA LEU A 145 17.31 9.65 -5.94
C LEU A 145 18.64 8.96 -5.60
N PRO A 146 18.95 8.69 -4.31
CA PRO A 146 20.00 7.72 -4.01
C PRO A 146 19.61 6.39 -4.65
N SER A 147 20.53 5.81 -5.41
CA SER A 147 20.29 4.52 -6.05
C SER A 147 19.98 3.47 -4.99
N LEU A 148 19.01 2.60 -5.26
CA LEU A 148 18.60 1.50 -4.37
C LEU A 148 19.73 0.49 -4.07
N GLY A 149 20.93 0.67 -4.64
CA GLY A 149 22.15 -0.03 -4.21
C GLY A 149 22.66 0.36 -2.81
N ALA A 150 22.01 1.32 -2.14
CA ALA A 150 22.34 1.73 -0.77
C ALA A 150 21.59 0.91 0.32
N TYR A 151 20.69 0.00 -0.05
CA TYR A 151 19.93 -0.84 0.88
C TYR A 151 20.40 -2.31 0.87
N GLN A 152 21.70 -2.55 0.64
CA GLN A 152 22.36 -3.85 0.82
C GLN A 152 23.06 -3.95 2.17
#